data_AF-A0A2N2A9Z0-F1
#
_entry.id   AF-A0A2N2A9Z0-F1
#
_cell.length_a   1.000
_cell.length_b   1.000
_cell.length_c   1.000
_cell.angle_alpha   90.00
_cell.angle_beta   90.00
_cell.angle_gamma   90.00
#
_symmetry.space_group_name_H-M   'P 1'
#
loop_
_entity.id
_entity.type
_entity.pdbx_description
1 polymer ?
#
loop_
_entity_poly.entity_id
_entity_poly.type
_entity_poly.pdbx_seq_one_letter_code
_entity_poly.pdbx_strand_id
1 'polypeptide(L)'
;MPARRASLLLLIAYPCSVHYGVVSNDYRPAVIVIAAAAALLAGQRAHGYRWLPALAAVLAVAVAALAVTDHFDLMIIPPLLIYFGLAAVFALTLLPGRQALVTRIATLLDGEPDAAVRRYTRRVTAAWAVFLLLLGACSVWLACCGTREAWSLFTNLYGYLLILGFFLGEFLLRRRCLPQVPRRSFAGFLAAMARLDRRSLR
;
A
#
# COMPACT_ATOMS: atom_id res chain seq x y z
N MET A 1 15.26 -6.57 17.11
CA MET A 1 16.01 -5.96 15.99
C MET A 1 16.20 -6.85 14.76
N PRO A 2 16.52 -8.16 14.83
CA PRO A 2 16.76 -8.98 13.63
C PRO A 2 15.49 -9.22 12.80
N ALA A 3 14.33 -9.46 13.43
CA ALA A 3 13.06 -9.65 12.73
C ALA A 3 12.64 -8.43 11.88
N ARG A 4 12.88 -7.21 12.36
CA ARG A 4 12.56 -5.97 11.62
C ARG A 4 13.43 -5.81 10.37
N ARG A 5 14.72 -6.16 10.46
CA ARG A 5 15.63 -6.15 9.30
C ARG A 5 15.23 -7.22 8.28
N ALA A 6 14.89 -8.42 8.76
CA ALA A 6 14.37 -9.49 7.91
C ALA A 6 13.06 -9.09 7.19
N SER A 7 12.11 -8.44 7.87
CA SER A 7 10.88 -7.94 7.24
C SER A 7 11.17 -6.92 6.15
N LEU A 8 12.11 -5.98 6.37
CA LEU A 8 12.49 -4.98 5.37
C LEU A 8 13.14 -5.63 4.13
N LEU A 9 14.03 -6.60 4.36
CA LEU A 9 14.67 -7.34 3.27
C LEU A 9 13.64 -8.13 2.46
N LEU A 10 12.67 -8.78 3.11
CA LEU A 10 11.60 -9.51 2.43
C LEU A 10 10.66 -8.59 1.64
N LEU A 11 10.38 -7.39 2.16
CA LEU A 11 9.60 -6.36 1.46
C LEU A 11 10.27 -5.91 0.16
N ILE A 12 11.60 -5.79 0.16
CA ILE A 12 12.38 -5.44 -1.03
C ILE A 12 12.55 -6.64 -1.95
N ALA A 13 12.75 -7.83 -1.40
CA ALA A 13 12.94 -9.06 -2.16
C ALA A 13 11.68 -9.46 -2.94
N TYR A 14 10.48 -9.26 -2.37
CA TYR A 14 9.22 -9.64 -3.00
C TYR A 14 9.03 -9.09 -4.43
N PRO A 15 9.05 -7.77 -4.67
CA PRO A 15 8.85 -7.23 -6.01
C PRO A 15 9.95 -7.67 -6.99
N CYS A 16 11.21 -7.78 -6.53
CA CYS A 16 12.30 -8.29 -7.35
C CYS A 16 12.09 -9.75 -7.77
N SER A 17 11.66 -10.60 -6.82
CA SER A 17 11.41 -12.02 -7.07
C SER A 17 10.22 -12.25 -7.98
N VAL A 18 9.16 -11.47 -7.84
CA VAL A 18 7.98 -11.53 -8.74
C VAL A 18 8.37 -11.07 -10.14
N HIS A 19 9.12 -9.97 -10.26
CA HIS A 19 9.57 -9.48 -11.56
C HIS A 19 10.49 -10.50 -12.26
N TYR A 20 11.43 -11.08 -11.53
CA TYR A 20 12.25 -12.18 -12.04
C TYR A 20 11.39 -13.36 -12.51
N GLY A 21 10.36 -13.74 -11.75
CA GLY A 21 9.45 -14.82 -12.15
C GLY A 21 8.70 -14.54 -13.44
N VAL A 22 8.28 -13.29 -13.67
CA VAL A 22 7.62 -12.88 -14.91
C VAL A 22 8.59 -12.92 -16.11
N VAL A 23 9.83 -12.46 -15.93
CA VAL A 23 10.83 -12.40 -17.03
C VAL A 23 11.42 -13.77 -17.36
N SER A 24 11.73 -14.57 -16.34
CA SER A 24 12.43 -15.85 -16.47
C SER A 24 11.48 -17.05 -16.53
N ASN A 25 10.17 -16.81 -16.38
CA ASN A 25 9.13 -17.84 -16.20
C ASN A 25 9.42 -18.82 -15.04
N ASP A 26 10.17 -18.36 -14.02
CA ASP A 26 10.50 -19.13 -12.81
C ASP A 26 10.10 -18.37 -11.55
N TYR A 27 8.91 -18.69 -11.05
CA TYR A 27 8.33 -18.05 -9.87
C TYR A 27 8.78 -18.64 -8.53
N ARG A 28 9.66 -19.67 -8.52
CA ARG A 28 10.15 -20.30 -7.28
C ARG A 28 10.74 -19.27 -6.29
N PRO A 29 11.53 -18.26 -6.72
CA PRO A 29 12.05 -17.24 -5.81
C PRO A 29 10.94 -16.42 -5.14
N ALA A 30 9.85 -16.11 -5.86
CA ALA A 30 8.72 -15.36 -5.30
C ALA A 30 8.00 -16.19 -4.22
N VAL A 31 7.76 -17.48 -4.49
CA VAL A 31 7.17 -18.40 -3.51
C VAL A 31 8.01 -18.51 -2.25
N ILE A 32 9.34 -18.63 -2.39
CA ILE A 32 10.27 -18.69 -1.24
C ILE A 32 10.19 -17.41 -0.40
N VAL A 33 10.19 -16.23 -1.03
CA VAL A 33 10.09 -14.95 -0.31
C VAL A 33 8.77 -14.83 0.45
N ILE A 34 7.64 -15.22 -0.17
CA ILE A 34 6.34 -15.14 0.50
C ILE A 34 6.25 -16.16 1.64
N ALA A 35 6.73 -17.39 1.45
CA ALA A 35 6.79 -18.40 2.49
C ALA A 35 7.67 -17.95 3.68
N ALA A 36 8.82 -17.33 3.40
CA ALA A 36 9.69 -16.75 4.42
C ALA A 36 9.01 -15.60 5.17
N ALA A 37 8.26 -14.74 4.48
CA ALA A 37 7.47 -13.68 5.11
C ALA A 37 6.36 -14.26 6.01
N ALA A 38 5.63 -15.27 5.55
CA ALA A 38 4.61 -15.96 6.32
C ALA A 38 5.20 -16.63 7.58
N ALA A 39 6.33 -17.33 7.45
CA ALA A 39 7.03 -17.96 8.56
C ALA A 39 7.55 -16.92 9.57
N LEU A 40 8.06 -15.79 9.09
CA LEU A 40 8.50 -14.69 9.96
C LEU A 40 7.31 -14.09 10.74
N LEU A 41 6.14 -13.93 10.10
CA LEU A 41 4.92 -13.46 10.76
C LEU A 41 4.39 -14.50 11.76
N ALA A 42 4.46 -15.79 11.43
CA ALA A 42 4.09 -16.90 12.33
C ALA A 42 4.98 -16.96 13.58
N GLY A 43 6.30 -16.83 13.39
CA GLY A 43 7.29 -16.84 14.45
C GLY A 43 7.21 -15.60 15.36
N GLN A 44 6.69 -14.48 14.83
CA GLN A 44 6.56 -13.23 15.58
C GLN A 44 5.40 -13.20 16.59
N ARG A 45 4.67 -14.31 16.82
CA ARG A 45 3.58 -14.51 17.82
C ARG A 45 3.20 -13.21 18.56
N ALA A 46 2.59 -12.28 17.85
CA ALA A 46 2.24 -10.98 18.42
C ALA A 46 0.88 -11.12 19.09
N HIS A 47 0.81 -10.76 20.37
CA HIS A 47 -0.41 -10.62 21.17
C HIS A 47 -1.51 -9.93 20.33
N GLY A 48 -2.56 -10.67 19.96
CA GLY A 48 -3.78 -10.13 19.31
C GLY A 48 -4.02 -10.54 17.86
N TYR A 49 -3.00 -10.93 17.08
CA TYR A 49 -3.13 -11.15 15.63
C TYR A 49 -2.87 -12.60 15.21
N ARG A 50 -3.51 -13.57 15.87
CA ARG A 50 -3.29 -15.02 15.65
C ARG A 50 -3.67 -15.51 14.25
N TRP A 51 -4.44 -14.73 13.48
CA TRP A 51 -4.90 -15.07 12.13
C TRP A 51 -3.95 -14.61 11.01
N LEU A 52 -3.06 -13.65 11.28
CA LEU A 52 -2.10 -13.12 10.29
C LEU A 52 -1.20 -14.20 9.65
N PRO A 53 -0.67 -15.19 10.41
CA PRO A 53 0.16 -16.25 9.85
C PRO A 53 -0.62 -17.16 8.89
N ALA A 54 -1.87 -17.47 9.24
CA ALA A 54 -2.75 -18.29 8.41
C ALA A 54 -3.12 -17.54 7.12
N LEU A 55 -3.45 -16.24 7.21
CA LEU A 55 -3.67 -15.42 6.02
C LEU A 55 -2.43 -15.36 5.13
N ALA A 56 -1.25 -15.13 5.72
CA ALA A 56 0.00 -15.06 4.96
C ALA A 56 0.33 -16.40 4.27
N ALA A 57 0.08 -17.54 4.94
CA ALA A 57 0.25 -18.87 4.37
C ALA A 57 -0.75 -19.14 3.23
N VAL A 58 -2.02 -18.75 3.41
CA VAL A 58 -3.04 -18.86 2.35
C VAL A 58 -2.67 -17.99 1.15
N LEU A 59 -2.22 -16.75 1.37
CA LEU A 59 -1.73 -15.88 0.29
C LEU A 59 -0.48 -16.46 -0.38
N ALA A 60 0.42 -17.10 0.38
CA ALA A 60 1.60 -17.78 -0.18
C ALA A 60 1.21 -18.93 -1.10
N VAL A 61 0.28 -19.78 -0.66
CA VAL A 61 -0.23 -20.91 -1.45
C VAL A 61 -1.01 -20.41 -2.67
N ALA A 62 -1.82 -19.36 -2.52
CA ALA A 62 -2.55 -18.76 -3.63
C ALA A 62 -1.57 -18.19 -4.69
N VAL A 63 -0.57 -17.42 -4.28
CA VAL A 63 0.45 -16.90 -5.20
C VAL A 63 1.27 -18.03 -5.82
N ALA A 64 1.62 -19.07 -5.07
CA ALA A 64 2.32 -20.24 -5.60
C ALA A 64 1.48 -21.02 -6.62
N ALA A 65 0.19 -21.21 -6.38
CA ALA A 65 -0.72 -21.87 -7.31
C ALA A 65 -0.92 -21.04 -8.60
N LEU A 66 -1.03 -19.72 -8.46
CA LEU A 66 -1.13 -18.78 -9.58
C LEU A 66 0.17 -18.67 -10.38
N ALA A 67 1.31 -18.97 -9.76
CA ALA A 67 2.62 -18.98 -10.38
C ALA A 67 2.95 -20.29 -11.13
N VAL A 68 2.35 -21.41 -10.71
CA VAL A 68 2.54 -22.73 -11.35
C VAL A 68 1.62 -22.91 -12.56
N THR A 69 0.55 -22.13 -12.63
CA THR A 69 -0.35 -22.09 -13.78
C THR A 69 0.03 -20.88 -14.64
N ASP A 70 0.22 -21.02 -15.95
CA ASP A 70 0.64 -19.94 -16.89
C ASP A 70 -0.47 -18.89 -17.12
N HIS A 71 -1.21 -18.57 -16.07
CA HIS A 71 -2.35 -17.68 -16.05
C HIS A 71 -1.91 -16.28 -15.66
N PHE A 72 -1.12 -15.67 -16.54
CA PHE A 72 -0.76 -14.25 -16.46
C PHE A 72 -1.98 -13.37 -16.16
N ASP A 73 -3.15 -13.72 -16.72
CA ASP A 73 -4.42 -13.01 -16.51
C ASP A 73 -4.84 -12.92 -15.03
N LEU A 74 -4.57 -13.95 -14.23
CA LEU A 74 -4.88 -13.96 -12.80
C LEU A 74 -3.92 -13.07 -12.00
N MET A 75 -2.69 -12.87 -12.47
CA MET A 75 -1.71 -11.97 -11.82
C MET A 75 -2.06 -10.49 -12.02
N ILE A 76 -2.87 -10.16 -13.02
CA ILE A 76 -3.32 -8.79 -13.28
C ILE A 76 -4.34 -8.32 -12.22
N ILE A 77 -5.14 -9.24 -11.70
CA ILE A 77 -6.29 -8.94 -10.83
C ILE A 77 -5.87 -8.22 -9.53
N PRO A 78 -4.87 -8.68 -8.75
CA PRO A 78 -4.57 -8.07 -7.45
C PRO A 78 -4.19 -6.58 -7.53
N PRO A 79 -3.27 -6.13 -8.42
CA PRO A 79 -2.97 -4.71 -8.57
C PRO A 79 -4.20 -3.87 -8.93
N LEU A 80 -5.10 -4.38 -9.79
CA LEU A 80 -6.33 -3.67 -10.15
C LEU A 80 -7.28 -3.53 -8.95
N LEU A 81 -7.50 -4.62 -8.20
CA LEU A 81 -8.32 -4.58 -6.99
C LEU A 81 -7.76 -3.59 -5.95
N ILE A 82 -6.43 -3.54 -5.80
CA ILE A 82 -5.79 -2.61 -4.88
C ILE A 82 -5.98 -1.17 -5.35
N TYR A 83 -5.64 -0.84 -6.59
CA TYR A 83 -5.73 0.53 -7.09
C TYR A 83 -7.17 1.04 -7.13
N PHE A 84 -8.08 0.28 -7.75
CA PHE A 84 -9.48 0.71 -7.86
C PHE A 84 -10.23 0.60 -6.53
N GLY A 85 -9.97 -0.44 -5.73
CA GLY A 85 -10.57 -0.60 -4.41
C GLY A 85 -10.18 0.54 -3.49
N LEU A 86 -8.90 0.91 -3.43
CA LEU A 86 -8.45 2.06 -2.65
C LEU A 86 -8.97 3.38 -3.23
N ALA A 87 -8.97 3.56 -4.55
CA ALA A 87 -9.56 4.74 -5.18
C ALA A 87 -11.03 4.91 -4.78
N ALA A 88 -11.80 3.82 -4.79
CA ALA A 88 -13.19 3.80 -4.37
C ALA A 88 -13.34 4.16 -2.89
N VAL A 89 -12.51 3.61 -1.99
CA VAL A 89 -12.52 3.99 -0.57
C VAL A 89 -12.33 5.50 -0.41
N PHE A 90 -11.32 6.08 -1.06
CA PHE A 90 -11.08 7.53 -1.00
C PHE A 90 -12.27 8.30 -1.58
N ALA A 91 -12.77 7.93 -2.77
CA ALA A 91 -13.88 8.60 -3.43
C ALA A 91 -15.18 8.55 -2.61
N LEU A 92 -15.50 7.40 -2.02
CA LEU A 92 -16.70 7.21 -1.20
C LEU A 92 -16.66 8.04 0.09
N THR A 93 -15.48 8.40 0.61
CA THR A 93 -15.37 9.33 1.75
C THR A 93 -15.60 10.79 1.37
N LEU A 94 -15.61 11.12 0.08
CA LEU A 94 -15.90 12.46 -0.43
C LEU A 94 -17.40 12.72 -0.64
N LEU A 95 -18.26 11.71 -0.51
CA LEU A 95 -19.70 11.89 -0.66
C LEU A 95 -20.26 12.93 0.34
N PRO A 96 -21.36 13.62 -0.01
CA PRO A 96 -22.04 14.54 0.89
C PRO A 96 -22.38 13.88 2.24
N GLY A 97 -22.20 14.61 3.35
CA GLY A 97 -22.45 14.09 4.70
C GLY A 97 -21.37 13.15 5.25
N ARG A 98 -20.33 12.82 4.47
CA ARG A 98 -19.18 12.02 4.94
C ARG A 98 -17.94 12.87 5.17
N GLN A 99 -17.10 12.40 6.10
CA GLN A 99 -15.80 12.98 6.39
C GLN A 99 -14.74 12.36 5.47
N ALA A 100 -13.97 13.21 4.79
CA ALA A 100 -12.91 12.76 3.88
C ALA A 100 -11.84 11.96 4.63
N LEU A 101 -11.30 10.90 4.02
CA LEU A 101 -10.41 9.96 4.70
C LEU A 101 -9.19 10.65 5.34
N VAL A 102 -8.55 11.57 4.63
CA VAL A 102 -7.38 12.30 5.15
C VAL A 102 -7.78 13.24 6.30
N THR A 103 -9.00 13.79 6.28
CA THR A 103 -9.55 14.56 7.41
C THR A 103 -9.71 13.67 8.62
N ARG A 104 -10.30 12.48 8.46
CA ARG A 104 -10.48 11.51 9.54
C ARG A 104 -9.14 11.10 10.17
N ILE A 105 -8.12 10.86 9.34
CA ILE A 105 -6.75 10.57 9.82
C ILE A 105 -6.18 11.77 10.60
N ALA A 106 -6.36 13.00 10.09
CA ALA A 106 -5.93 14.19 10.81
C ALA A 106 -6.65 14.35 12.17
N THR A 107 -7.97 14.09 12.20
CA THR A 107 -8.77 14.12 13.44
C THR A 107 -8.24 13.14 14.49
N LEU A 108 -7.87 11.92 14.06
CA LEU A 108 -7.31 10.91 14.97
C LEU A 108 -5.92 11.26 15.50
N LEU A 109 -5.13 12.04 14.75
CA LEU A 109 -3.74 12.36 15.07
C LEU A 109 -3.56 13.66 15.85
N ASP A 110 -4.38 14.66 15.56
CA ASP A 110 -4.20 16.05 16.01
C ASP A 110 -5.46 16.61 16.68
N GLY A 111 -6.55 15.85 16.76
CA GLY A 111 -7.84 16.32 17.29
C GLY A 111 -8.67 17.05 16.22
N GLU A 112 -9.75 17.72 16.64
CA GLU A 112 -10.73 18.29 15.71
C GLU A 112 -10.09 19.34 14.77
N PRO A 113 -10.04 19.09 13.44
CA PRO A 113 -9.35 19.98 12.51
C PRO A 113 -10.16 21.24 12.23
N ASP A 114 -9.49 22.38 12.06
CA ASP A 114 -10.14 23.62 11.66
C ASP A 114 -10.75 23.55 10.23
N ALA A 115 -11.52 24.57 9.85
CA ALA A 115 -12.18 24.60 8.54
C ALA A 115 -11.19 24.60 7.36
N ALA A 116 -10.02 25.23 7.50
CA ALA A 116 -8.99 25.28 6.46
C ALA A 116 -8.35 23.90 6.26
N VAL A 117 -8.02 23.20 7.35
CA VAL A 117 -7.50 21.83 7.35
C VAL A 117 -8.53 20.87 6.76
N ARG A 118 -9.83 21.00 7.10
CA ARG A 118 -10.90 20.18 6.49
C ARG A 118 -10.97 20.37 4.98
N ARG A 119 -10.92 21.62 4.49
CA ARG A 119 -10.95 21.91 3.04
C ARG A 119 -9.71 21.37 2.32
N TYR A 120 -8.53 21.56 2.91
CA TYR A 120 -7.27 21.04 2.38
C TYR A 120 -7.27 19.51 2.31
N THR A 121 -7.57 18.84 3.43
CA THR A 121 -7.55 17.37 3.51
C THR A 121 -8.61 16.73 2.62
N ARG A 122 -9.76 17.38 2.39
CA ARG A 122 -10.74 16.95 1.39
C ARG A 122 -10.20 17.01 -0.04
N ARG A 123 -9.48 18.08 -0.42
CA ARG A 123 -8.81 18.18 -1.73
C ARG A 123 -7.72 17.13 -1.89
N VAL A 124 -6.93 16.88 -0.84
CA VAL A 124 -5.91 15.82 -0.83
C VAL A 124 -6.55 14.44 -0.97
N THR A 125 -7.67 14.19 -0.31
CA THR A 125 -8.43 12.94 -0.45
C THR A 125 -8.92 12.74 -1.90
N ALA A 126 -9.41 13.80 -2.55
CA ALA A 126 -9.77 13.77 -3.97
C ALA A 126 -8.56 13.51 -4.88
N ALA A 127 -7.43 14.16 -4.61
CA ALA A 127 -6.20 13.94 -5.37
C ALA A 127 -5.71 12.49 -5.24
N TRP A 128 -5.79 11.89 -4.06
CA TRP A 128 -5.50 10.46 -3.86
C TRP A 128 -6.43 9.55 -4.67
N ALA A 129 -7.74 9.81 -4.66
CA ALA A 129 -8.70 9.02 -5.43
C ALA A 129 -8.38 9.05 -6.93
N VAL A 130 -8.13 10.25 -7.47
CA VAL A 130 -7.78 10.44 -8.89
C VAL A 130 -6.44 9.77 -9.21
N PHE A 131 -5.43 9.96 -8.37
CA PHE A 131 -4.11 9.38 -8.58
C PHE A 131 -4.14 7.84 -8.59
N LEU A 132 -4.84 7.21 -7.64
CA LEU A 132 -5.01 5.76 -7.60
C LEU A 132 -5.80 5.24 -8.80
N LEU A 133 -6.83 5.97 -9.23
CA LEU A 133 -7.60 5.63 -10.43
C LEU A 133 -6.72 5.69 -11.69
N LEU A 134 -5.84 6.68 -11.80
CA LEU A 134 -4.88 6.78 -12.91
C LEU A 134 -3.84 5.65 -12.88
N LEU A 135 -3.34 5.25 -11.70
CA LEU A 135 -2.46 4.08 -11.58
C LEU A 135 -3.16 2.79 -12.01
N GLY A 136 -4.42 2.61 -11.59
CA GLY A 136 -5.28 1.51 -12.03
C GLY A 136 -5.44 1.48 -13.55
N ALA A 137 -5.79 2.63 -14.15
CA ALA A 137 -5.95 2.77 -15.59
C ALA A 137 -4.64 2.48 -16.35
N CYS A 138 -3.49 2.96 -15.86
CA CYS A 138 -2.19 2.67 -16.45
C CYS A 138 -1.85 1.17 -16.37
N SER A 139 -2.16 0.52 -15.25
CA SER A 139 -1.98 -0.94 -15.09
C SER A 139 -2.84 -1.71 -16.09
N VAL A 140 -4.11 -1.35 -16.27
CA VAL A 140 -5.00 -1.96 -17.30
C VAL A 140 -4.43 -1.73 -18.69
N TRP A 141 -4.02 -0.50 -19.01
CA TRP A 141 -3.48 -0.18 -20.33
C TRP A 141 -2.21 -0.98 -20.64
N LEU A 142 -1.28 -1.11 -19.68
CA LEU A 142 -0.08 -1.94 -19.84
C LEU A 142 -0.40 -3.43 -19.95
N ALA A 143 -1.43 -3.92 -19.26
CA ALA A 143 -1.88 -5.30 -19.39
C ALA A 143 -2.48 -5.60 -20.78
N CYS A 144 -3.23 -4.65 -21.36
CA CYS A 144 -3.91 -4.86 -22.64
C CYS A 144 -3.02 -4.55 -23.86
N CYS A 145 -2.14 -3.55 -23.75
CA CYS A 145 -1.40 -2.99 -24.88
C CYS A 145 0.13 -3.07 -24.72
N GLY A 146 0.61 -3.42 -23.53
CA GLY A 146 2.05 -3.48 -23.22
C GLY A 146 2.60 -4.91 -23.22
N THR A 147 3.89 -5.02 -22.88
CA THR A 147 4.55 -6.31 -22.66
C THR A 147 4.36 -6.78 -21.21
N ARG A 148 4.40 -8.09 -20.96
CA ARG A 148 4.26 -8.67 -19.60
C ARG A 148 5.32 -8.09 -18.65
N GLU A 149 6.51 -7.84 -19.17
CA GLU A 149 7.64 -7.23 -18.49
C GLU A 149 7.36 -5.78 -18.10
N ALA A 150 6.82 -4.97 -19.03
CA ALA A 150 6.48 -3.58 -18.76
C ALA A 150 5.36 -3.46 -17.70
N TRP A 151 4.32 -4.30 -17.82
CA TRP A 151 3.26 -4.39 -16.82
C TRP A 151 3.81 -4.80 -15.44
N SER A 152 4.70 -5.80 -15.40
CA SER A 152 5.33 -6.28 -14.18
C SER A 152 6.23 -5.20 -13.54
N LEU A 153 7.06 -4.51 -14.31
CA LEU A 153 7.87 -3.38 -13.81
C LEU A 153 6.99 -2.27 -13.25
N PHE A 154 5.88 -1.97 -13.92
CA PHE A 154 4.96 -0.94 -13.45
C PHE A 154 4.33 -1.30 -12.12
N THR A 155 3.75 -2.50 -12.00
CA THR A 155 3.03 -2.93 -10.79
C THR A 155 3.96 -3.26 -9.62
N ASN A 156 5.17 -3.75 -9.89
CA ASN A 156 6.12 -4.18 -8.85
C ASN A 156 7.18 -3.13 -8.50
N LEU A 157 7.36 -2.06 -9.28
CA LEU A 157 8.36 -1.02 -8.99
C LEU A 157 7.80 0.39 -9.15
N TYR A 158 7.40 0.78 -10.36
CA TYR A 158 7.03 2.17 -10.63
C TYR A 158 5.80 2.63 -9.84
N GLY A 159 4.79 1.76 -9.68
CA GLY A 159 3.61 2.06 -8.88
C GLY A 159 3.96 2.40 -7.43
N TYR A 160 4.90 1.67 -6.82
CA TYR A 160 5.38 1.97 -5.46
C TYR A 160 6.16 3.29 -5.41
N LEU A 161 7.02 3.57 -6.39
CA LEU A 161 7.76 4.83 -6.47
C LEU A 161 6.82 6.03 -6.65
N LEU A 162 5.80 5.90 -7.49
CA LEU A 162 4.81 6.94 -7.73
C LEU A 162 3.97 7.19 -6.47
N ILE A 163 3.52 6.15 -5.78
CA ILE A 163 2.78 6.28 -4.50
C ILE A 163 3.66 6.97 -3.45
N LEU A 164 4.92 6.55 -3.31
CA LEU A 164 5.85 7.17 -2.39
C LEU A 164 6.09 8.64 -2.73
N GLY A 165 6.30 8.95 -4.01
CA GLY A 165 6.47 10.31 -4.50
C GLY A 165 5.26 11.19 -4.23
N PHE A 166 4.05 10.67 -4.47
CA PHE A 166 2.80 11.37 -4.17
C PHE A 166 2.66 11.64 -2.67
N PHE A 167 2.97 10.66 -1.83
CA PHE A 167 2.93 10.80 -0.37
C PHE A 167 3.93 11.85 0.13
N LEU A 168 5.17 11.85 -0.38
CA LEU A 168 6.18 12.86 -0.07
C LEU A 168 5.76 14.25 -0.56
N GLY A 169 5.18 14.34 -1.76
CA GLY A 169 4.65 15.57 -2.33
C GLY A 169 3.53 16.16 -1.47
N GLU A 170 2.57 15.34 -1.05
CA GLU A 170 1.50 15.75 -0.12
C GLU A 170 2.08 16.29 1.19
N PHE A 171 3.08 15.60 1.74
CA PHE A 171 3.70 16.00 3.00
C PHE A 171 4.42 17.35 2.89
N LEU A 172 5.09 17.62 1.77
CA LEU A 172 5.73 18.90 1.49
C LEU A 172 4.69 20.02 1.26
N LEU A 173 3.62 19.72 0.51
CA LEU A 173 2.53 20.65 0.27
C LEU A 173 1.81 21.01 1.57
N ARG A 174 1.59 20.03 2.46
CA ARG A 174 0.97 20.24 3.76
C ARG A 174 1.75 21.27 4.58
N ARG A 175 3.09 21.20 4.57
CA ARG A 175 3.95 22.17 5.27
C ARG A 175 3.84 23.60 4.72
N ARG A 176 3.55 23.74 3.42
CA ARG A 176 3.40 25.05 2.77
C ARG A 176 1.99 25.62 2.94
N CYS A 177 0.97 24.80 2.75
CA CYS A 177 -0.43 25.24 2.74
C CYS A 177 -1.07 25.34 4.13
N LEU A 178 -0.53 24.65 5.13
CA LEU A 178 -1.03 24.65 6.51
C LEU A 178 0.07 25.04 7.52
N PRO A 179 0.65 26.26 7.43
CA PRO A 179 1.70 26.71 8.34
C PRO A 179 1.25 26.78 9.81
N GLN A 180 -0.06 26.89 10.07
CA GLN A 180 -0.66 26.93 11.40
C GLN A 180 -0.68 25.57 12.10
N VAL A 181 -0.52 24.45 11.37
CA VAL A 181 -0.47 23.11 11.97
C VAL A 181 0.95 22.85 12.49
N PRO A 182 1.13 22.38 13.74
CA PRO A 182 2.45 22.11 14.30
C PRO A 182 3.29 21.23 13.38
N ARG A 183 4.51 21.71 13.06
CA ARG A 183 5.41 21.02 12.12
C ARG A 183 5.90 19.70 12.70
N ARG A 184 5.20 18.61 12.42
CA ARG A 184 5.72 17.26 12.68
C ARG A 184 6.78 16.89 11.62
N SER A 185 7.86 16.28 12.08
CA SER A 185 8.80 15.61 11.17
C SER A 185 8.11 14.41 10.52
N PHE A 186 8.56 13.99 9.34
CA PHE A 186 8.01 12.81 8.67
C PHE A 186 8.10 11.58 9.57
N ALA A 187 9.23 11.42 10.27
CA ALA A 187 9.42 10.40 11.29
C ALA A 187 8.44 10.55 12.47
N GLY A 188 8.12 11.79 12.89
CA GLY A 188 7.12 12.07 13.92
C GLY A 188 5.70 11.68 13.49
N PHE A 189 5.33 11.90 12.23
CA PHE A 189 4.07 11.44 11.66
C PHE A 189 3.98 9.91 11.63
N LEU A 190 5.02 9.24 11.12
CA LEU A 190 5.08 7.77 11.12
C LEU A 190 5.04 7.18 12.54
N ALA A 191 5.75 7.81 13.48
CA ALA A 191 5.75 7.40 14.88
C ALA A 191 4.42 7.66 15.60
N ALA A 192 3.64 8.65 15.15
CA ALA A 192 2.29 8.90 15.65
C ALA A 192 1.30 7.86 15.11
N MET A 193 1.39 7.53 13.81
CA MET A 193 0.59 6.49 13.18
C MET A 193 0.84 5.11 13.83
N ALA A 194 2.11 4.76 14.10
CA ALA A 194 2.48 3.53 14.78
C ALA A 194 1.99 3.46 16.25
N ARG A 195 1.66 4.60 16.87
CA ARG A 195 1.12 4.64 18.24
C ARG A 195 -0.39 4.46 18.29
N LEU A 196 -1.12 4.83 17.23
CA LEU A 196 -2.56 4.60 17.13
C LEU A 196 -2.89 3.11 17.09
N ASP A 197 -2.12 2.34 16.32
CA ASP A 197 -2.27 0.87 16.21
C ASP A 197 -2.14 0.16 17.57
N ARG A 198 -1.28 0.66 18.47
CA ARG A 198 -1.11 0.09 19.81
C ARG A 198 -2.24 0.42 20.79
N ARG A 199 -3.01 1.48 20.56
CA ARG A 199 -4.09 1.92 21.48
C ARG A 199 -5.44 1.32 21.13
N SER A 200 -5.70 1.00 19.86
CA SER A 200 -6.93 0.33 19.41
C SER A 200 -7.01 -1.16 19.76
N LEU A 201 -5.94 -1.73 20.32
CA LEU A 201 -5.83 -3.14 20.72
C LEU A 201 -5.93 -3.35 22.24
N ARG A 202 -6.32 -2.32 22.98
CA ARG A 202 -6.60 -2.41 24.42
C ARG A 202 -8.09 -2.24 24.67
#